data_AF-A0A7C3XMA7-F1
#
_entry.id   AF-A0A7C3XMA7-F1
#
_cell.length_a   1.000
_cell.length_b   1.000
_cell.length_c   1.000
_cell.angle_alpha   90.00
_cell.angle_beta   90.00
_cell.angle_gamma   90.00
#
_symmetry.space_group_name_H-M   'P 1'
#
loop_
_entity.id
_entity.type
_entity.pdbx_description
1 polymer ?
#
loop_
_entity_poly.entity_id
_entity_poly.type
_entity_poly.pdbx_seq_one_letter_code
_entity_poly.pdbx_strand_id
1 'polypeptide(L)'
;MKTNQSLKSILLFIIIITLNFSLLSYVQAQTSVINLNVQYQYIRGFGGMNFPRWIPDLTSAQVDKAFGNEDGQIGLSILRISVSPNSGQWSLELPTAQRAKSHGAIILATPWSPPASMKTNNSTIQGELRTDAYDDYANYLSDFANYMSSNGAPLYAISVQNEPDYLPDYESCGWSYNQMYNFVRDNASVIPTRVLAAESFNFKKEYTDPILNDATARNNLDIVGGHLYGTSPSDYPLARAYGKEIWMTEHYTNSNVDANSWPDALNVGKEIHDCMVNNFSAYIWWYIRRFYGLLDENGNVTKRGYVMSHFSKFVRPGSYRIDATSNPTTNVDVTAYKSDTCLVIVAINRNANSRNIVFKLQNASILRLAKYTTSAGKNVSNDGDINVINDSCLVTLDSLSITTFIGTLPGWYRTNRSGNWNDVFTWETYNGLAWENPAPRVPDVRDGLILIQSGHQVEITENDTVDQVSIQPGGILKVNAGNTLVVRNGENIDMEIKGTLMNSGNIMLENDSVEVRIANGGRYIHAQDGGKIPNLLWESGSTCEVTGVISNVPLN
;
A
#
# COMPACT_ATOMS: atom_id res chain seq x y z
N MET A 1 -96.88 37.24 15.25
CA MET A 1 -97.60 36.64 14.10
C MET A 1 -96.66 35.65 13.43
N LYS A 2 -97.02 34.37 13.45
CA LYS A 2 -96.71 33.30 12.48
C LYS A 2 -95.24 32.98 12.10
N THR A 3 -94.84 31.75 12.45
CA THR A 3 -94.18 30.69 11.62
C THR A 3 -92.77 30.94 11.03
N ASN A 4 -91.86 29.97 10.81
CA ASN A 4 -91.83 28.51 10.97
C ASN A 4 -90.37 28.01 10.99
N GLN A 5 -90.15 26.95 11.76
CA GLN A 5 -89.10 25.93 11.83
C GLN A 5 -88.07 25.76 10.66
N SER A 6 -86.81 25.43 11.00
CA SER A 6 -86.34 24.03 11.01
C SER A 6 -84.98 23.83 11.72
N LEU A 7 -84.82 22.63 12.29
CA LEU A 7 -83.76 22.11 13.16
C LEU A 7 -82.41 21.88 12.46
N LYS A 8 -81.31 21.92 13.23
CA LYS A 8 -80.53 20.72 13.64
C LYS A 8 -79.29 21.11 14.47
N SER A 9 -79.20 20.53 15.67
CA SER A 9 -78.05 20.54 16.58
C SER A 9 -76.83 19.87 15.96
N ILE A 10 -75.60 20.26 16.34
CA ILE A 10 -74.44 19.36 16.56
C ILE A 10 -73.32 20.12 17.30
N LEU A 11 -72.80 19.45 18.34
CA LEU A 11 -71.59 19.69 19.14
C LEU A 11 -70.42 20.34 18.37
N LEU A 12 -69.78 21.34 18.97
CA LEU A 12 -68.39 21.68 18.64
C LEU A 12 -67.48 21.34 19.84
N PHE A 13 -66.76 20.23 19.69
CA PHE A 13 -65.68 19.80 20.56
C PHE A 13 -64.47 20.71 20.32
N ILE A 14 -63.89 21.23 21.41
CA ILE A 14 -62.65 22.02 21.38
C ILE A 14 -61.49 21.08 21.04
N ILE A 15 -60.88 21.26 19.85
CA ILE A 15 -59.64 20.59 19.48
C ILE A 15 -58.48 21.42 20.02
N ILE A 16 -57.83 20.93 21.08
CA ILE A 16 -56.49 21.36 21.48
C ILE A 16 -55.52 20.72 20.49
N ILE A 17 -54.95 21.52 19.60
CA ILE A 17 -53.83 21.10 18.75
C ILE A 17 -52.57 21.13 19.62
N THR A 18 -52.14 19.97 20.11
CA THR A 18 -50.77 19.77 20.57
C THR A 18 -49.85 19.68 19.36
N LEU A 19 -49.15 20.77 19.04
CA LEU A 19 -48.03 20.75 18.12
C LEU A 19 -46.90 19.92 18.74
N ASN A 20 -46.78 18.65 18.35
CA ASN A 20 -45.57 17.89 18.51
C ASN A 20 -44.51 18.47 17.56
N PHE A 21 -43.64 19.33 18.06
CA PHE A 21 -42.36 19.59 17.43
C PHE A 21 -41.48 18.35 17.64
N SER A 22 -41.49 17.43 16.68
CA SER A 22 -40.38 16.51 16.50
C SER A 22 -39.16 17.33 16.09
N LEU A 23 -38.34 17.68 17.07
CA LEU A 23 -36.94 18.04 16.84
C LEU A 23 -36.27 16.83 16.20
N LEU A 24 -36.26 16.78 14.87
CA LEU A 24 -35.29 15.99 14.11
C LEU A 24 -33.92 16.56 14.48
N SER A 25 -33.27 15.96 15.47
CA SER A 25 -31.84 16.11 15.66
C SER A 25 -31.16 15.62 14.39
N TYR A 26 -30.76 16.56 13.53
CA TYR A 26 -29.76 16.30 12.50
C TYR A 26 -28.49 15.88 13.24
N VAL A 27 -28.29 14.58 13.41
CA VAL A 27 -26.98 14.06 13.82
C VAL A 27 -26.09 14.30 12.61
N GLN A 28 -25.28 15.35 12.68
CA GLN A 28 -24.24 15.60 11.69
C GLN A 28 -23.38 14.33 11.62
N ALA A 29 -23.33 13.70 10.43
CA ALA A 29 -22.54 12.50 10.25
C ALA A 29 -21.07 12.80 10.58
N GLN A 30 -20.44 11.90 11.34
CA GLN A 30 -19.08 12.13 11.82
C GLN A 30 -18.11 12.04 10.65
N THR A 31 -17.15 12.95 10.59
CA THR A 31 -16.29 13.12 9.41
C THR A 31 -14.90 12.56 9.67
N SER A 32 -14.38 11.78 8.72
CA SER A 32 -12.95 11.54 8.61
C SER A 32 -12.39 12.36 7.45
N VAL A 33 -11.51 13.29 7.77
CA VAL A 33 -10.78 14.09 6.78
C VAL A 33 -9.56 13.28 6.34
N ILE A 34 -9.37 13.11 5.03
CA ILE A 34 -8.29 12.33 4.42
C ILE A 34 -7.50 13.25 3.51
N ASN A 35 -6.24 13.49 3.83
CA ASN A 35 -5.39 14.44 3.11
C ASN A 35 -4.26 13.72 2.38
N LEU A 36 -4.36 13.67 1.06
CA LEU A 36 -3.42 12.94 0.20
C LEU A 36 -2.03 13.58 0.11
N ASN A 37 -1.87 14.85 0.50
CA ASN A 37 -0.58 15.55 0.45
C ASN A 37 0.26 15.36 1.71
N VAL A 38 -0.33 14.85 2.79
CA VAL A 38 0.40 14.55 4.03
C VAL A 38 0.72 13.07 4.08
N GLN A 39 1.93 12.73 3.63
CA GLN A 39 2.45 11.36 3.64
C GLN A 39 3.19 11.05 4.93
N TYR A 40 3.10 9.80 5.36
CA TYR A 40 3.83 9.24 6.48
C TYR A 40 4.75 8.11 6.00
N GLN A 41 4.75 6.97 6.67
CA GLN A 41 5.66 5.88 6.35
C GLN A 41 5.31 5.17 5.03
N TYR A 42 6.37 4.68 4.37
CA TYR A 42 6.27 3.72 3.29
C TYR A 42 5.72 2.38 3.82
N ILE A 43 4.82 1.75 3.08
CA ILE A 43 4.26 0.43 3.38
C ILE A 43 5.07 -0.63 2.66
N ARG A 44 5.79 -1.42 3.45
CA ARG A 44 6.53 -2.57 2.96
C ARG A 44 5.60 -3.74 2.69
N GLY A 45 4.63 -3.98 3.55
CA GLY A 45 3.63 -5.02 3.33
C GLY A 45 3.15 -5.74 4.58
N PHE A 46 2.47 -6.85 4.33
CA PHE A 46 1.76 -7.63 5.32
C PHE A 46 2.10 -9.10 5.12
N GLY A 47 2.29 -9.85 6.20
CA GLY A 47 2.86 -11.17 6.10
C GLY A 47 2.45 -12.16 7.16
N GLY A 48 3.12 -13.31 7.12
CA GLY A 48 3.07 -14.31 8.17
C GLY A 48 4.25 -15.27 8.13
N MET A 49 4.36 -16.09 9.17
CA MET A 49 5.40 -17.09 9.35
C MET A 49 5.05 -18.42 8.67
N ASN A 50 6.05 -19.00 8.00
CA ASN A 50 6.14 -20.43 7.73
C ASN A 50 7.29 -21.04 8.55
N PHE A 51 7.04 -22.16 9.23
CA PHE A 51 8.03 -22.77 10.11
C PHE A 51 8.01 -24.32 9.98
N PRO A 52 8.58 -24.86 8.89
CA PRO A 52 8.45 -26.29 8.52
C PRO A 52 9.13 -27.26 9.50
N ARG A 53 10.00 -26.76 10.40
CA ARG A 53 10.62 -27.57 11.45
C ARG A 53 9.71 -27.80 12.66
N TRP A 54 8.72 -26.94 12.90
CA TRP A 54 7.85 -27.00 14.08
C TRP A 54 6.42 -27.40 13.75
N ILE A 55 5.93 -27.02 12.56
CA ILE A 55 4.64 -27.44 12.03
C ILE A 55 4.83 -27.91 10.58
N PRO A 56 3.90 -28.70 9.99
CA PRO A 56 4.02 -29.09 8.59
C PRO A 56 4.14 -27.86 7.67
N ASP A 57 4.99 -27.93 6.65
CA ASP A 57 5.13 -26.86 5.66
C ASP A 57 3.79 -26.51 5.00
N LEU A 58 3.68 -25.30 4.45
CA LEU A 58 2.55 -24.93 3.62
C LEU A 58 2.59 -25.73 2.32
N THR A 59 1.45 -26.28 1.92
CA THR A 59 1.35 -26.87 0.57
C THR A 59 1.37 -25.77 -0.49
N SER A 60 1.72 -26.10 -1.73
CA SER A 60 1.73 -25.12 -2.83
C SER A 60 0.40 -24.35 -2.97
N ALA A 61 -0.74 -25.03 -2.78
CA ALA A 61 -2.06 -24.40 -2.82
C ALA A 61 -2.30 -23.46 -1.62
N GLN A 62 -1.76 -23.79 -0.43
CA GLN A 62 -1.82 -22.91 0.73
C GLN A 62 -0.94 -21.67 0.53
N VAL A 63 0.24 -21.82 -0.07
CA VAL A 63 1.09 -20.68 -0.46
C VAL A 63 0.38 -19.79 -1.47
N ASP A 64 -0.24 -20.35 -2.50
CA ASP A 64 -1.02 -19.56 -3.47
C ASP A 64 -2.17 -18.80 -2.81
N LYS A 65 -2.86 -19.46 -1.87
CA LYS A 65 -3.95 -18.82 -1.13
C LYS A 65 -3.46 -17.72 -0.19
N ALA A 66 -2.26 -17.87 0.38
CA ALA A 66 -1.67 -16.88 1.26
C ALA A 66 -1.11 -15.67 0.49
N PHE A 67 -0.35 -15.89 -0.58
CA PHE A 67 0.44 -14.83 -1.25
C PHE A 67 -0.14 -14.36 -2.58
N GLY A 68 -0.96 -15.17 -3.25
CA GLY A 68 -1.70 -14.73 -4.43
C GLY A 68 -2.72 -13.64 -4.06
N ASN A 69 -3.10 -12.80 -5.03
CA ASN A 69 -4.00 -11.67 -4.80
C ASN A 69 -5.35 -11.74 -5.53
N GLU A 70 -5.69 -12.88 -6.11
CA GLU A 70 -7.00 -13.11 -6.75
C GLU A 70 -8.13 -13.29 -5.71
N ASP A 71 -9.35 -13.47 -6.19
CA ASP A 71 -10.51 -13.78 -5.35
C ASP A 71 -10.28 -15.06 -4.52
N GLY A 72 -10.61 -14.98 -3.22
CA GLY A 72 -10.39 -16.09 -2.27
C GLY A 72 -8.95 -16.27 -1.78
N GLN A 73 -8.02 -15.40 -2.19
CA GLN A 73 -6.63 -15.36 -1.72
C GLN A 73 -6.38 -14.14 -0.82
N ILE A 74 -5.39 -14.22 0.07
CA ILE A 74 -5.13 -13.23 1.14
C ILE A 74 -4.27 -12.05 0.64
N GLY A 75 -3.41 -12.26 -0.36
CA GLY A 75 -2.54 -11.21 -0.88
C GLY A 75 -1.40 -10.80 0.07
N LEU A 76 -0.87 -11.71 0.89
CA LEU A 76 0.33 -11.42 1.67
C LEU A 76 1.50 -11.04 0.75
N SER A 77 2.38 -10.17 1.22
CA SER A 77 3.55 -9.67 0.49
C SER A 77 4.86 -9.84 1.25
N ILE A 78 4.83 -10.38 2.47
CA ILE A 78 6.00 -10.70 3.27
C ILE A 78 5.87 -12.14 3.78
N LEU A 79 6.88 -12.96 3.51
CA LEU A 79 7.05 -14.27 4.14
C LEU A 79 8.13 -14.15 5.21
N ARG A 80 7.83 -14.58 6.44
CA ARG A 80 8.83 -14.82 7.48
C ARG A 80 9.16 -16.31 7.55
N ILE A 81 10.44 -16.65 7.64
CA ILE A 81 10.96 -18.02 7.76
C ILE A 81 11.98 -18.14 8.89
N SER A 82 12.30 -19.37 9.28
CA SER A 82 13.32 -19.64 10.29
C SER A 82 14.71 -19.81 9.70
N VAL A 83 15.75 -19.32 10.40
CA VAL A 83 17.13 -19.74 10.18
C VAL A 83 17.40 -20.91 11.12
N SER A 84 17.48 -22.13 10.59
CA SER A 84 17.78 -23.31 11.42
C SER A 84 19.21 -23.22 11.98
N PRO A 85 19.46 -23.62 13.24
CA PRO A 85 20.81 -23.80 13.80
C PRO A 85 21.56 -25.01 13.20
N ASN A 86 20.90 -25.81 12.37
CA ASN A 86 21.51 -26.90 11.62
C ASN A 86 21.41 -26.62 10.11
N SER A 87 22.56 -26.38 9.47
CA SER A 87 22.61 -26.04 8.04
C SER A 87 22.11 -27.15 7.12
N GLY A 88 22.15 -28.40 7.57
CA GLY A 88 21.54 -29.54 6.87
C GLY A 88 20.01 -29.47 6.76
N GLN A 89 19.36 -28.51 7.43
CA GLN A 89 17.91 -28.31 7.41
C GLN A 89 17.48 -27.06 6.64
N TRP A 90 18.40 -26.24 6.11
CA TRP A 90 18.04 -25.00 5.41
C TRP A 90 17.17 -25.24 4.17
N SER A 91 17.32 -26.39 3.52
CA SER A 91 16.51 -26.75 2.35
C SER A 91 15.01 -26.86 2.64
N LEU A 92 14.61 -27.02 3.90
CA LEU A 92 13.20 -27.10 4.29
C LEU A 92 12.44 -25.80 4.02
N GLU A 93 13.12 -24.66 3.99
CA GLU A 93 12.49 -23.36 3.77
C GLU A 93 12.25 -23.06 2.27
N LEU A 94 12.98 -23.75 1.37
CA LEU A 94 13.02 -23.42 -0.07
C LEU A 94 11.66 -23.54 -0.78
N PRO A 95 10.85 -24.61 -0.62
CA PRO A 95 9.64 -24.78 -1.41
C PRO A 95 8.64 -23.63 -1.23
N THR A 96 8.37 -23.25 0.02
CA THR A 96 7.48 -22.14 0.35
C THR A 96 8.12 -20.79 0.01
N ALA A 97 9.41 -20.59 0.29
CA ALA A 97 10.09 -19.33 -0.01
C ALA A 97 10.13 -19.00 -1.51
N GLN A 98 10.49 -19.98 -2.35
CA GLN A 98 10.52 -19.82 -3.81
C GLN A 98 9.13 -19.50 -4.37
N ARG A 99 8.09 -20.18 -3.87
CA ARG A 99 6.72 -19.98 -4.36
C ARG A 99 6.10 -18.67 -3.87
N ALA A 100 6.32 -18.27 -2.60
CA ALA A 100 5.91 -16.96 -2.11
C ALA A 100 6.59 -15.84 -2.93
N LYS A 101 7.88 -15.99 -3.23
CA LYS A 101 8.62 -15.07 -4.10
C LYS A 101 8.04 -14.98 -5.52
N SER A 102 7.55 -16.09 -6.09
CA SER A 102 6.88 -16.03 -7.41
C SER A 102 5.58 -15.23 -7.42
N HIS A 103 4.97 -15.01 -6.24
CA HIS A 103 3.84 -14.09 -6.04
C HIS A 103 4.27 -12.65 -5.70
N GLY A 104 5.58 -12.36 -5.78
CA GLY A 104 6.14 -11.05 -5.48
C GLY A 104 6.38 -10.78 -3.99
N ALA A 105 6.27 -11.80 -3.12
CA ALA A 105 6.56 -11.62 -1.71
C ALA A 105 8.07 -11.45 -1.46
N ILE A 106 8.41 -10.58 -0.52
CA ILE A 106 9.76 -10.50 0.05
C ILE A 106 9.92 -11.50 1.19
N ILE A 107 11.17 -11.90 1.46
CA ILE A 107 11.47 -12.92 2.49
C ILE A 107 12.28 -12.27 3.62
N LEU A 108 11.76 -12.38 4.84
CA LEU A 108 12.47 -12.12 6.09
C LEU A 108 12.87 -13.47 6.71
N ALA A 109 14.13 -13.63 7.08
CA ALA A 109 14.57 -14.80 7.85
C ALA A 109 14.96 -14.41 9.27
N THR A 110 14.54 -15.20 10.25
CA THR A 110 14.87 -14.97 11.66
C THR A 110 15.46 -16.24 12.31
N PRO A 111 16.62 -16.17 12.98
CA PRO A 111 17.14 -17.25 13.81
C PRO A 111 16.48 -17.27 15.20
N TRP A 112 16.04 -18.44 15.68
CA TRP A 112 15.66 -18.64 17.09
C TRP A 112 16.87 -18.95 17.98
N SER A 113 17.88 -19.60 17.41
CA SER A 113 19.12 -19.91 18.11
C SER A 113 20.28 -19.97 17.12
N PRO A 114 21.49 -19.54 17.54
CA PRO A 114 22.73 -20.00 16.94
C PRO A 114 22.89 -21.54 17.02
N PRO A 115 23.81 -22.12 16.23
CA PRO A 115 24.28 -23.49 16.45
C PRO A 115 24.65 -23.73 17.92
N ALA A 116 24.32 -24.90 18.46
CA ALA A 116 24.53 -25.23 19.87
C ALA A 116 25.99 -24.98 20.32
N SER A 117 26.95 -25.34 19.47
CA SER A 117 28.39 -25.17 19.72
C SER A 117 28.85 -23.72 19.86
N MET A 118 28.02 -22.72 19.52
CA MET A 118 28.33 -21.29 19.69
C MET A 118 27.74 -20.71 20.99
N LYS A 119 27.01 -21.51 21.77
CA LYS A 119 26.26 -21.03 22.93
C LYS A 119 26.90 -21.43 24.25
N THR A 120 26.64 -20.66 25.29
CA THR A 120 27.20 -20.84 26.64
C THR A 120 26.84 -22.17 27.30
N ASN A 121 25.72 -22.78 26.89
CA ASN A 121 25.21 -24.04 27.43
C ASN A 121 25.31 -25.23 26.46
N ASN A 122 25.94 -25.04 25.29
CA ASN A 122 26.02 -26.04 24.22
C ASN A 122 24.65 -26.65 23.84
N SER A 123 23.58 -25.84 23.82
CA SER A 123 22.21 -26.26 23.52
C SER A 123 21.50 -25.21 22.65
N THR A 124 20.60 -25.65 21.77
CA THR A 124 19.75 -24.73 20.99
C THR A 124 18.60 -24.13 21.83
N ILE A 125 18.36 -24.64 23.04
CA ILE A 125 17.36 -24.16 23.99
C ILE A 125 18.05 -23.26 25.02
N GLN A 126 17.55 -22.05 25.23
CA GLN A 126 18.04 -21.07 26.21
C GLN A 126 19.55 -20.77 26.07
N GLY A 127 20.19 -20.24 27.12
CA GLY A 127 21.59 -19.82 27.07
C GLY A 127 21.78 -18.56 26.24
N GLU A 128 23.04 -18.20 26.02
CA GLU A 128 23.42 -16.98 25.31
C GLU A 128 24.46 -17.30 24.23
N LEU A 129 24.57 -16.44 23.22
CA LEU A 129 25.69 -16.52 22.28
C LEU A 129 26.99 -16.17 23.02
N ARG A 130 28.00 -17.02 22.91
CA ARG A 130 29.31 -16.71 23.49
C ARG A 130 29.95 -15.55 22.71
N THR A 131 30.58 -14.62 23.42
CA THR A 131 31.22 -13.45 22.80
C THR A 131 32.38 -13.81 21.86
N ASP A 132 33.06 -14.93 22.10
CA ASP A 132 34.10 -15.46 21.22
C ASP A 132 33.55 -16.12 19.94
N ALA A 133 32.23 -16.27 19.80
CA ALA A 133 31.56 -16.86 18.64
C ALA A 133 30.82 -15.82 17.77
N TYR A 134 31.01 -14.51 18.00
CA TYR A 134 30.27 -13.46 17.28
C TYR A 134 30.60 -13.45 15.79
N ASP A 135 31.88 -13.53 15.42
CA ASP A 135 32.28 -13.61 14.02
C ASP A 135 31.74 -14.87 13.33
N ASP A 136 31.83 -16.01 14.00
CA ASP A 136 31.30 -17.28 13.50
C ASP A 136 29.78 -17.22 13.29
N TYR A 137 29.04 -16.58 14.21
CA TYR A 137 27.60 -16.43 14.08
C TYR A 137 27.21 -15.45 12.96
N ALA A 138 27.92 -14.33 12.82
CA ALA A 138 27.68 -13.40 11.71
C ALA A 138 27.95 -14.08 10.34
N ASN A 139 29.01 -14.88 10.25
CA ASN A 139 29.28 -15.71 9.06
C ASN A 139 28.19 -16.76 8.85
N TYR A 140 27.65 -17.38 9.91
CA TYR A 140 26.55 -18.33 9.80
C TYR A 140 25.28 -17.70 9.20
N LEU A 141 24.94 -16.47 9.61
CA LEU A 141 23.84 -15.70 9.03
C LEU A 141 24.12 -15.32 7.56
N SER A 142 25.36 -14.93 7.26
CA SER A 142 25.82 -14.64 5.90
C SER A 142 25.70 -15.87 4.98
N ASP A 143 26.12 -17.05 5.47
CA ASP A 143 26.03 -18.32 4.76
C ASP A 143 24.58 -18.72 4.48
N PHE A 144 23.67 -18.52 5.43
CA PHE A 144 22.24 -18.76 5.20
C PHE A 144 21.68 -17.82 4.12
N ALA A 145 22.02 -16.53 4.17
CA ALA A 145 21.59 -15.56 3.17
C ALA A 145 22.11 -15.94 1.76
N ASN A 146 23.38 -16.33 1.67
CA ASN A 146 24.01 -16.80 0.43
C ASN A 146 23.39 -18.10 -0.08
N TYR A 147 23.09 -19.04 0.81
CA TYR A 147 22.41 -20.29 0.48
C TYR A 147 21.03 -20.02 -0.13
N MET A 148 20.22 -19.20 0.53
CA MET A 148 18.88 -18.84 0.06
C MET A 148 18.94 -18.12 -1.29
N SER A 149 19.88 -17.19 -1.47
CA SER A 149 20.12 -16.49 -2.74
C SER A 149 20.49 -17.45 -3.87
N SER A 150 21.45 -18.34 -3.62
CA SER A 150 21.94 -19.33 -4.60
C SER A 150 20.87 -20.35 -5.01
N ASN A 151 19.86 -20.56 -4.17
CA ASN A 151 18.73 -21.45 -4.43
C ASN A 151 17.46 -20.69 -4.87
N GLY A 152 17.59 -19.48 -5.42
CA GLY A 152 16.48 -18.76 -6.05
C GLY A 152 15.48 -18.10 -5.09
N ALA A 153 15.81 -18.04 -3.79
CA ALA A 153 14.98 -17.42 -2.76
C ALA A 153 15.76 -16.34 -1.97
N PRO A 154 16.40 -15.34 -2.63
CA PRO A 154 17.20 -14.34 -1.93
C PRO A 154 16.37 -13.57 -0.90
N LEU A 155 16.96 -13.39 0.28
CA LEU A 155 16.35 -12.70 1.40
C LEU A 155 16.29 -11.19 1.14
N TYR A 156 15.19 -10.56 1.54
CA TYR A 156 15.11 -9.11 1.62
C TYR A 156 15.82 -8.56 2.85
N ALA A 157 15.69 -9.28 3.97
CA ALA A 157 16.37 -9.01 5.23
C ALA A 157 16.59 -10.30 6.04
N ILE A 158 17.56 -10.28 6.94
CA ILE A 158 17.79 -11.29 7.95
C ILE A 158 17.89 -10.64 9.32
N SER A 159 17.27 -11.24 10.32
CA SER A 159 17.32 -10.77 11.70
C SER A 159 18.55 -11.29 12.44
N VAL A 160 19.02 -10.54 13.42
CA VAL A 160 20.07 -10.98 14.35
C VAL A 160 19.58 -12.09 15.28
N GLN A 161 18.36 -11.98 15.83
CA GLN A 161 17.83 -12.92 16.83
C GLN A 161 16.32 -12.72 17.02
N ASN A 162 15.56 -13.82 17.07
CA ASN A 162 14.18 -13.81 17.57
C ASN A 162 14.15 -13.58 19.09
N GLU A 163 13.40 -12.59 19.57
CA GLU A 163 13.05 -12.42 20.99
C GLU A 163 14.25 -12.59 21.95
N PRO A 164 15.32 -11.80 21.79
CA PRO A 164 16.53 -11.90 22.61
C PRO A 164 16.28 -11.74 24.13
N ASP A 165 15.11 -11.20 24.49
CA ASP A 165 14.68 -10.93 25.85
C ASP A 165 13.65 -11.92 26.40
N TYR A 166 13.42 -13.04 25.72
CA TYR A 166 12.52 -14.12 26.15
C TYR A 166 13.17 -15.50 25.98
N LEU A 167 13.26 -16.26 27.09
CA LEU A 167 13.98 -17.54 27.16
C LEU A 167 13.04 -18.71 27.50
N PRO A 168 12.21 -19.16 26.54
CA PRO A 168 11.32 -20.29 26.73
C PRO A 168 12.08 -21.63 26.80
N ASP A 169 11.36 -22.73 27.08
CA ASP A 169 11.90 -24.09 27.13
C ASP A 169 12.04 -24.78 25.75
N TYR A 170 11.98 -23.99 24.67
CA TYR A 170 12.24 -24.39 23.29
C TYR A 170 13.36 -23.54 22.67
N GLU A 171 13.65 -23.74 21.37
CA GLU A 171 14.74 -23.06 20.65
C GLU A 171 14.71 -21.56 20.91
N SER A 172 15.79 -21.04 21.52
CA SER A 172 15.89 -19.65 21.96
C SER A 172 17.34 -19.31 22.28
N CYS A 173 17.69 -18.04 22.24
CA CYS A 173 19.01 -17.55 22.65
C CYS A 173 18.86 -16.14 23.24
N GLY A 174 19.33 -15.98 24.48
CA GLY A 174 19.26 -14.74 25.21
C GLY A 174 20.38 -13.80 24.80
N TRP A 175 20.05 -12.51 24.74
CA TRP A 175 21.03 -11.45 24.56
C TRP A 175 20.68 -10.30 25.50
N SER A 176 21.68 -9.74 26.15
CA SER A 176 21.57 -8.40 26.75
C SER A 176 21.54 -7.33 25.66
N TYR A 177 21.01 -6.15 25.99
CA TYR A 177 21.03 -5.00 25.08
C TYR A 177 22.46 -4.63 24.63
N ASN A 178 23.47 -4.82 25.48
CA ASN A 178 24.88 -4.58 25.15
C ASN A 178 25.44 -5.61 24.17
N GLN A 179 25.09 -6.89 24.33
CA GLN A 179 25.50 -7.95 23.40
C GLN A 179 24.91 -7.70 22.01
N MET A 180 23.61 -7.37 21.94
CA MET A 180 22.92 -7.03 20.68
C MET A 180 23.56 -5.79 20.01
N TYR A 181 23.79 -4.73 20.79
CA TYR A 181 24.48 -3.53 20.32
C TYR A 181 25.89 -3.81 19.77
N ASN A 182 26.73 -4.53 20.52
CA ASN A 182 28.09 -4.85 20.10
C ASN A 182 28.10 -5.70 18.83
N PHE A 183 27.23 -6.71 18.73
CA PHE A 183 27.15 -7.56 17.54
C PHE A 183 26.75 -6.78 16.29
N VAL A 184 25.73 -5.92 16.39
CA VAL A 184 25.30 -5.08 15.27
C VAL A 184 26.42 -4.09 14.88
N ARG A 185 27.12 -3.49 15.85
CA ARG A 185 28.22 -2.56 15.58
C ARG A 185 29.42 -3.23 14.92
N ASP A 186 29.84 -4.39 15.44
CA ASP A 186 31.17 -4.93 15.16
C ASP A 186 31.16 -6.10 14.18
N ASN A 187 30.07 -6.88 14.10
CA ASN A 187 30.05 -8.15 13.36
C ASN A 187 29.03 -8.17 12.21
N ALA A 188 27.92 -7.43 12.30
CA ALA A 188 26.83 -7.52 11.31
C ALA A 188 27.20 -7.09 9.88
N SER A 189 28.29 -6.33 9.70
CA SER A 189 28.71 -5.81 8.38
C SER A 189 29.08 -6.88 7.34
N VAL A 190 29.34 -8.13 7.76
CA VAL A 190 29.61 -9.26 6.84
C VAL A 190 28.35 -9.88 6.23
N ILE A 191 27.17 -9.51 6.72
CA ILE A 191 25.89 -10.03 6.25
C ILE A 191 25.56 -9.36 4.88
N PRO A 192 25.33 -10.14 3.80
CA PRO A 192 25.26 -9.63 2.44
C PRO A 192 23.85 -9.12 2.06
N THR A 193 22.97 -8.94 3.03
CA THR A 193 21.59 -8.47 2.86
C THR A 193 21.23 -7.54 4.01
N ARG A 194 20.01 -6.99 4.00
CA ARG A 194 19.58 -6.05 5.04
C ARG A 194 19.56 -6.73 6.42
N VAL A 195 20.06 -6.02 7.42
CA VAL A 195 20.07 -6.46 8.82
C VAL A 195 18.85 -5.90 9.54
N LEU A 196 18.11 -6.79 10.19
CA LEU A 196 16.98 -6.46 11.06
C LEU A 196 17.35 -6.76 12.52
N ALA A 197 17.03 -5.84 13.43
CA ALA A 197 17.19 -6.03 14.87
C ALA A 197 16.17 -5.17 15.63
N ALA A 198 15.83 -5.46 16.88
CA ALA A 198 16.33 -6.57 17.70
C ALA A 198 15.27 -7.66 17.92
N GLU A 199 14.07 -7.52 17.34
CA GLU A 199 12.93 -8.43 17.52
C GLU A 199 12.58 -8.71 18.98
N SER A 200 12.67 -7.70 19.87
CA SER A 200 12.22 -7.84 21.26
C SER A 200 10.77 -8.33 21.34
N PHE A 201 10.50 -9.28 22.23
CA PHE A 201 9.20 -9.93 22.47
C PHE A 201 8.06 -8.91 22.67
N ASN A 202 8.36 -7.78 23.29
CA ASN A 202 7.41 -6.73 23.62
C ASN A 202 7.91 -5.34 23.24
N PHE A 203 8.65 -5.24 22.13
CA PHE A 203 9.09 -3.99 21.53
C PHE A 203 9.91 -3.08 22.47
N LYS A 204 10.76 -3.64 23.33
CA LYS A 204 11.62 -2.86 24.23
C LYS A 204 12.66 -2.07 23.44
N LYS A 205 12.49 -0.75 23.44
CA LYS A 205 13.41 0.21 22.81
C LYS A 205 14.82 0.17 23.40
N GLU A 206 15.01 -0.38 24.61
CA GLU A 206 16.33 -0.60 25.22
C GLU A 206 17.27 -1.47 24.36
N TYR A 207 16.73 -2.36 23.53
CA TYR A 207 17.52 -3.18 22.61
C TYR A 207 17.92 -2.47 21.32
N THR A 208 17.28 -1.35 20.98
CA THR A 208 17.46 -0.65 19.71
C THR A 208 17.99 0.77 19.87
N ASP A 209 17.69 1.45 20.97
CA ASP A 209 18.17 2.81 21.27
C ASP A 209 19.70 2.91 21.28
N PRO A 210 20.47 1.99 21.89
CA PRO A 210 21.94 2.04 21.83
C PRO A 210 22.46 1.90 20.38
N ILE A 211 21.83 1.05 19.57
CA ILE A 211 22.19 0.88 18.16
C ILE A 211 21.91 2.15 17.37
N LEU A 212 20.74 2.76 17.55
CA LEU A 212 20.35 3.96 16.80
C LEU A 212 21.18 5.20 17.19
N ASN A 213 21.60 5.29 18.46
CA ASN A 213 22.40 6.42 18.95
C ASN A 213 23.90 6.32 18.59
N ASP A 214 24.39 5.16 18.17
CA ASP A 214 25.76 4.99 17.66
C ASP A 214 25.79 4.99 16.13
N ALA A 215 26.62 5.82 15.51
CA ALA A 215 26.63 5.95 14.06
C ALA A 215 27.13 4.69 13.33
N THR A 216 28.06 3.95 13.93
CA THR A 216 28.61 2.72 13.33
C THR A 216 27.56 1.61 13.37
N ALA A 217 26.98 1.36 14.54
CA ALA A 217 25.94 0.36 14.72
C ALA A 217 24.69 0.68 13.88
N ARG A 218 24.25 1.93 13.87
CA ARG A 218 23.11 2.38 13.05
C ARG A 218 23.35 2.22 11.54
N ASN A 219 24.58 2.34 11.06
CA ASN A 219 24.88 2.13 9.64
C ASN A 219 24.82 0.65 9.25
N ASN A 220 25.03 -0.25 10.21
CA ASN A 220 24.91 -1.70 10.02
C ASN A 220 23.48 -2.23 10.27
N LEU A 221 22.55 -1.38 10.70
CA LEU A 221 21.15 -1.74 10.92
C LEU A 221 20.27 -1.15 9.82
N ASP A 222 19.50 -1.96 9.10
CA ASP A 222 18.58 -1.46 8.08
C ASP A 222 17.16 -1.28 8.61
N ILE A 223 16.69 -2.21 9.43
CA ILE A 223 15.29 -2.29 9.87
C ILE A 223 15.21 -2.47 11.38
N VAL A 224 14.38 -1.66 12.03
CA VAL A 224 13.99 -1.86 13.44
C VAL A 224 12.83 -2.84 13.47
N GLY A 225 13.05 -4.04 14.00
CA GLY A 225 12.03 -5.07 14.18
C GLY A 225 11.67 -5.31 15.65
N GLY A 226 10.43 -5.74 15.89
CA GLY A 226 9.95 -6.10 17.21
C GLY A 226 8.55 -6.72 17.19
N HIS A 227 8.21 -7.37 18.30
CA HIS A 227 6.94 -8.08 18.49
C HIS A 227 6.04 -7.31 19.46
N LEU A 228 4.77 -7.71 19.59
CA LEU A 228 3.77 -6.96 20.36
C LEU A 228 3.19 -7.72 21.57
N TYR A 229 3.79 -8.83 21.97
CA TYR A 229 3.23 -9.63 23.06
C TYR A 229 3.25 -8.86 24.38
N GLY A 230 2.07 -8.60 24.94
CA GLY A 230 1.93 -7.86 26.21
C GLY A 230 2.26 -6.36 26.11
N THR A 231 2.35 -5.81 24.90
CA THR A 231 2.53 -4.37 24.67
C THR A 231 1.55 -3.86 23.60
N SER A 232 1.51 -2.55 23.39
CA SER A 232 0.76 -1.94 22.29
C SER A 232 1.72 -1.21 21.36
N PRO A 233 1.40 -1.12 20.05
CA PRO A 233 2.19 -0.33 19.12
C PRO A 233 2.33 1.11 19.60
N SER A 234 3.54 1.66 19.47
CA SER A 234 3.80 3.07 19.76
C SER A 234 4.76 3.64 18.74
N ASP A 235 4.59 4.92 18.40
CA ASP A 235 5.50 5.61 17.49
C ASP A 235 6.94 5.55 18.02
N TYR A 236 7.89 5.54 17.08
CA TYR A 236 9.31 5.49 17.39
C TYR A 236 10.08 6.61 16.66
N PRO A 237 9.99 7.87 17.15
CA PRO A 237 10.60 9.01 16.51
C PRO A 237 12.12 8.86 16.27
N LEU A 238 12.85 8.20 17.17
CA LEU A 238 14.30 8.00 17.03
C LEU A 238 14.65 7.18 15.78
N ALA A 239 13.94 6.07 15.53
CA ALA A 239 14.13 5.26 14.32
C ALA A 239 13.81 6.07 13.06
N ARG A 240 12.70 6.81 13.07
CA ARG A 240 12.27 7.65 11.94
C ARG A 240 13.24 8.80 11.66
N ALA A 241 13.80 9.43 12.68
CA ALA A 241 14.78 10.51 12.54
C ALA A 241 16.04 10.06 11.77
N TYR A 242 16.32 8.76 11.78
CA TYR A 242 17.42 8.15 11.04
C TYR A 242 16.98 7.35 9.80
N GLY A 243 15.74 7.54 9.35
CA GLY A 243 15.21 6.91 8.14
C GLY A 243 15.10 5.38 8.22
N LYS A 244 15.05 4.80 9.43
CA LYS A 244 14.90 3.35 9.60
C LYS A 244 13.43 2.95 9.49
N GLU A 245 13.16 1.88 8.73
CA GLU A 245 11.84 1.26 8.72
C GLU A 245 11.58 0.59 10.08
N ILE A 246 10.29 0.56 10.48
CA ILE A 246 9.84 -0.06 11.72
C ILE A 246 8.89 -1.20 11.36
N TRP A 247 9.22 -2.43 11.73
CA TRP A 247 8.45 -3.62 11.37
C TRP A 247 7.93 -4.33 12.61
N MET A 248 6.64 -4.66 12.59
CA MET A 248 6.05 -5.62 13.52
C MET A 248 6.25 -7.00 12.91
N THR A 249 7.18 -7.77 13.43
CA THR A 249 7.67 -8.99 12.77
C THR A 249 7.03 -10.28 13.27
N GLU A 250 6.29 -10.22 14.37
CA GLU A 250 5.51 -11.35 14.88
C GLU A 250 4.45 -10.90 15.89
N HIS A 251 3.21 -11.37 15.68
CA HIS A 251 2.20 -11.44 16.72
C HIS A 251 1.05 -12.36 16.32
N TYR A 252 0.23 -12.75 17.30
CA TYR A 252 -1.14 -13.19 17.11
C TYR A 252 -2.02 -12.52 18.15
N THR A 253 -3.22 -12.09 17.77
CA THR A 253 -4.11 -11.36 18.69
C THR A 253 -4.75 -12.25 19.76
N ASN A 254 -5.00 -13.53 19.46
CA ASN A 254 -5.60 -14.49 20.40
C ASN A 254 -5.39 -15.94 19.94
N SER A 255 -4.64 -16.76 20.68
CA SER A 255 -4.39 -18.17 20.35
C SER A 255 -5.36 -19.16 21.02
N ASN A 256 -6.29 -18.69 21.85
CA ASN A 256 -7.20 -19.53 22.63
C ASN A 256 -8.58 -19.70 21.97
N VAL A 257 -8.81 -19.06 20.83
CA VAL A 257 -10.11 -18.99 20.15
C VAL A 257 -9.92 -19.33 18.67
N ASP A 258 -10.93 -19.99 18.09
CA ASP A 258 -10.99 -20.31 16.66
C ASP A 258 -10.87 -19.05 15.79
N ALA A 259 -10.11 -19.13 14.71
CA ALA A 259 -9.85 -18.01 13.81
C ALA A 259 -11.09 -17.46 13.08
N ASN A 260 -12.22 -18.17 13.07
CA ASN A 260 -13.49 -17.72 12.52
C ASN A 260 -14.43 -17.08 13.56
N SER A 261 -14.02 -17.03 14.82
CA SER A 261 -14.81 -16.38 15.87
C SER A 261 -15.03 -14.90 15.56
N TRP A 262 -16.29 -14.48 15.54
CA TRP A 262 -16.71 -13.09 15.31
C TRP A 262 -17.42 -12.56 16.56
N PRO A 263 -17.09 -11.36 17.06
CA PRO A 263 -16.23 -10.33 16.45
C PRO A 263 -14.74 -10.43 16.80
N ASP A 264 -14.25 -11.50 17.45
CA ASP A 264 -12.85 -11.63 17.90
C ASP A 264 -11.83 -11.37 16.76
N ALA A 265 -12.11 -11.88 15.55
CA ALA A 265 -11.25 -11.65 14.39
C ALA A 265 -11.03 -10.16 14.03
N LEU A 266 -11.93 -9.24 14.40
CA LEU A 266 -11.73 -7.80 14.16
C LEU A 266 -10.54 -7.21 14.93
N ASN A 267 -10.10 -7.89 16.00
CA ASN A 267 -8.91 -7.45 16.75
C ASN A 267 -7.65 -7.47 15.86
N VAL A 268 -7.59 -8.35 14.85
CA VAL A 268 -6.48 -8.35 13.86
C VAL A 268 -6.45 -7.01 13.11
N GLY A 269 -7.59 -6.56 12.61
CA GLY A 269 -7.68 -5.30 11.89
C GLY A 269 -7.37 -4.11 12.79
N LYS A 270 -7.81 -4.16 14.06
CA LYS A 270 -7.51 -3.10 15.04
C LYS A 270 -6.01 -3.00 15.33
N GLU A 271 -5.33 -4.13 15.51
CA GLU A 271 -3.89 -4.11 15.78
C GLU A 271 -3.09 -3.67 14.56
N ILE A 272 -3.47 -4.09 13.34
CA ILE A 272 -2.88 -3.58 12.11
C ILE A 272 -3.09 -2.06 12.02
N HIS A 273 -4.31 -1.57 12.24
CA HIS A 273 -4.59 -0.13 12.30
C HIS A 273 -3.65 0.59 13.27
N ASP A 274 -3.49 0.06 14.48
CA ASP A 274 -2.65 0.67 15.52
C ASP A 274 -1.17 0.69 15.14
N CYS A 275 -0.67 -0.36 14.50
CA CYS A 275 0.67 -0.36 13.92
C CYS A 275 0.81 0.74 12.86
N MET A 276 -0.16 0.84 11.94
CA MET A 276 -0.09 1.78 10.82
C MET A 276 -0.15 3.24 11.29
N VAL A 277 -1.02 3.59 12.24
CA VAL A 277 -1.05 4.97 12.79
C VAL A 277 0.19 5.31 13.61
N ASN A 278 0.91 4.30 14.13
CA ASN A 278 2.19 4.44 14.83
C ASN A 278 3.41 4.25 13.91
N ASN A 279 3.23 4.45 12.61
CA ASN A 279 4.30 4.50 11.61
C ASN A 279 5.07 3.19 11.38
N PHE A 280 4.46 2.04 11.66
CA PHE A 280 5.01 0.75 11.24
C PHE A 280 4.84 0.58 9.73
N SER A 281 5.90 0.11 9.07
CA SER A 281 5.97 -0.16 7.64
C SER A 281 5.55 -1.59 7.28
N ALA A 282 5.60 -2.51 8.24
CA ALA A 282 5.20 -3.90 8.04
C ALA A 282 4.44 -4.46 9.25
N TYR A 283 3.54 -5.41 8.98
CA TYR A 283 2.87 -6.23 9.98
C TYR A 283 2.96 -7.70 9.56
N ILE A 284 3.51 -8.55 10.42
CA ILE A 284 3.73 -9.97 10.12
C ILE A 284 3.06 -10.80 11.22
N TRP A 285 2.05 -11.58 10.82
CA TRP A 285 1.41 -12.55 11.70
C TRP A 285 2.39 -13.67 12.09
N TRP A 286 2.08 -14.41 13.15
CA TRP A 286 2.78 -15.67 13.44
C TRP A 286 2.43 -16.74 12.39
N TYR A 287 2.12 -17.99 12.76
CA TYR A 287 1.84 -19.02 11.76
C TYR A 287 0.70 -18.65 10.80
N ILE A 288 1.01 -18.66 9.50
CA ILE A 288 0.01 -18.45 8.44
C ILE A 288 -1.10 -19.50 8.57
N ARG A 289 -0.73 -20.79 8.67
CA ARG A 289 -1.66 -21.91 8.85
C ARG A 289 -1.69 -22.38 10.30
N ARG A 290 -2.81 -22.14 10.96
CA ARG A 290 -3.09 -22.64 12.31
C ARG A 290 -4.59 -22.51 12.60
N PHE A 291 -5.11 -23.25 13.58
CA PHE A 291 -6.52 -23.08 14.01
C PHE A 291 -6.88 -21.64 14.43
N TYR A 292 -5.89 -20.86 14.87
CA TYR A 292 -6.01 -19.43 15.19
C TYR A 292 -5.43 -18.51 14.10
N GLY A 293 -4.94 -19.06 12.99
CA GLY A 293 -4.17 -18.37 11.95
C GLY A 293 -5.01 -17.72 10.86
N LEU A 294 -4.34 -17.29 9.80
CA LEU A 294 -4.95 -16.68 8.61
C LEU A 294 -5.57 -17.74 7.68
N LEU A 295 -4.96 -18.93 7.66
CA LEU A 295 -5.50 -20.16 7.09
C LEU A 295 -5.80 -21.15 8.22
N ASP A 296 -6.93 -21.85 8.14
CA ASP A 296 -7.21 -23.00 9.01
C ASP A 296 -6.34 -24.21 8.62
N GLU A 297 -6.39 -25.28 9.42
CA GLU A 297 -5.59 -26.49 9.15
C GLU A 297 -5.96 -27.20 7.83
N ASN A 298 -7.14 -26.91 7.28
CA ASN A 298 -7.59 -27.41 5.98
C ASN A 298 -7.16 -26.49 4.80
N GLY A 299 -6.52 -25.35 5.08
CA GLY A 299 -6.12 -24.37 4.08
C GLY A 299 -7.23 -23.42 3.61
N ASN A 300 -8.33 -23.28 4.36
CA ASN A 300 -9.35 -22.27 4.09
C ASN A 300 -8.95 -20.93 4.72
N VAL A 301 -9.26 -19.82 4.04
CA VAL A 301 -9.09 -18.48 4.61
C VAL A 301 -10.08 -18.30 5.76
N THR A 302 -9.57 -17.91 6.92
CA THR A 302 -10.36 -17.70 8.15
C THR A 302 -10.90 -16.28 8.21
N LYS A 303 -11.78 -15.96 9.17
CA LYS A 303 -12.17 -14.55 9.40
C LYS A 303 -10.97 -13.66 9.70
N ARG A 304 -9.96 -14.14 10.43
CA ARG A 304 -8.70 -13.40 10.64
C ARG A 304 -7.94 -13.18 9.33
N GLY A 305 -7.91 -14.20 8.46
CA GLY A 305 -7.35 -14.09 7.10
C GLY A 305 -8.08 -13.04 6.26
N TYR A 306 -9.42 -13.03 6.26
CA TYR A 306 -10.19 -12.01 5.55
C TYR A 306 -10.02 -10.61 6.15
N VAL A 307 -9.89 -10.49 7.47
CA VAL A 307 -9.59 -9.20 8.12
C VAL A 307 -8.19 -8.70 7.72
N MET A 308 -7.18 -9.58 7.65
CA MET A 308 -5.86 -9.25 7.12
C MET A 308 -5.95 -8.77 5.65
N SER A 309 -6.75 -9.44 4.83
CA SER A 309 -6.95 -9.12 3.40
C SER A 309 -7.39 -7.68 3.15
N HIS A 310 -8.12 -7.04 4.08
CA HIS A 310 -8.50 -5.63 3.96
C HIS A 310 -7.31 -4.67 3.90
N PHE A 311 -6.15 -5.10 4.41
CA PHE A 311 -4.89 -4.41 4.27
C PHE A 311 -4.03 -5.06 3.18
N SER A 312 -3.74 -6.36 3.29
CA SER A 312 -2.76 -7.03 2.43
C SER A 312 -3.16 -7.04 0.95
N LYS A 313 -4.44 -7.25 0.60
CA LYS A 313 -4.86 -7.27 -0.81
C LYS A 313 -4.82 -5.91 -1.48
N PHE A 314 -5.10 -4.85 -0.72
CA PHE A 314 -5.39 -3.52 -1.27
C PHE A 314 -4.26 -2.52 -1.03
N VAL A 315 -3.64 -2.53 0.15
CA VAL A 315 -2.48 -1.70 0.49
C VAL A 315 -1.21 -2.43 0.06
N ARG A 316 -0.86 -2.32 -1.22
CA ARG A 316 0.27 -3.04 -1.81
C ARG A 316 1.62 -2.43 -1.45
N PRO A 317 2.71 -3.22 -1.43
CA PRO A 317 4.07 -2.69 -1.31
C PRO A 317 4.29 -1.54 -2.30
N GLY A 318 4.88 -0.44 -1.84
CA GLY A 318 5.02 0.78 -2.66
C GLY A 318 4.08 1.90 -2.24
N SER A 319 3.00 1.57 -1.51
CA SER A 319 2.08 2.58 -1.00
C SER A 319 2.69 3.37 0.16
N TYR A 320 2.19 4.57 0.40
CA TYR A 320 2.46 5.38 1.59
C TYR A 320 1.19 5.50 2.41
N ARG A 321 1.29 5.42 3.74
CA ARG A 321 0.20 5.88 4.61
C ARG A 321 0.06 7.39 4.43
N ILE A 322 -1.18 7.87 4.35
CA ILE A 322 -1.51 9.29 4.31
C ILE A 322 -2.30 9.71 5.54
N ASP A 323 -2.47 11.01 5.72
CA ASP A 323 -3.24 11.56 6.83
C ASP A 323 -4.72 11.26 6.70
N ALA A 324 -5.28 10.80 7.81
CA ALA A 324 -6.68 10.53 7.98
C ALA A 324 -7.07 10.79 9.44
N THR A 325 -8.27 11.31 9.68
CA THR A 325 -8.84 11.31 11.03
C THR A 325 -9.05 9.87 11.47
N SER A 326 -8.17 9.37 12.34
CA SER A 326 -8.06 7.93 12.63
C SER A 326 -9.17 7.38 13.53
N ASN A 327 -9.78 8.21 14.37
CA ASN A 327 -10.92 7.82 15.19
C ASN A 327 -12.04 8.87 15.05
N PRO A 328 -12.77 8.90 13.93
CA PRO A 328 -13.79 9.92 13.69
C PRO A 328 -14.97 9.82 14.66
N THR A 329 -15.24 8.62 15.19
CA THR A 329 -16.20 8.34 16.27
C THR A 329 -15.69 7.20 17.15
N THR A 330 -16.20 7.11 18.38
CA THR A 330 -15.95 5.98 19.27
C THR A 330 -16.15 4.63 18.57
N ASN A 331 -15.14 3.74 18.70
CA ASN A 331 -15.11 2.41 18.12
C ASN A 331 -15.21 2.35 16.58
N VAL A 332 -14.90 3.46 15.90
CA VAL A 332 -14.62 3.45 14.46
C VAL A 332 -13.18 3.90 14.26
N ASP A 333 -12.39 3.05 13.61
CA ASP A 333 -10.97 3.26 13.36
C ASP A 333 -10.75 3.38 11.84
N VAL A 334 -9.97 4.36 11.37
CA VAL A 334 -9.78 4.67 9.95
C VAL A 334 -8.30 4.90 9.65
N THR A 335 -7.79 4.25 8.61
CA THR A 335 -6.49 4.55 8.00
C THR A 335 -6.65 4.74 6.51
N ALA A 336 -5.78 5.53 5.90
CA ALA A 336 -5.76 5.74 4.46
C ALA A 336 -4.34 5.64 3.91
N TYR A 337 -4.24 5.22 2.65
CA TYR A 337 -2.99 4.93 1.95
C TYR A 337 -3.11 5.39 0.51
N LYS A 338 -2.00 5.83 -0.08
CA LYS A 338 -1.93 6.09 -1.52
C LYS A 338 -0.76 5.36 -2.16
N SER A 339 -0.97 4.87 -3.37
CA SER A 339 0.08 4.65 -4.36
C SER A 339 0.00 5.76 -5.42
N ASP A 340 0.76 5.64 -6.50
CA ASP A 340 0.67 6.56 -7.64
C ASP A 340 -0.71 6.52 -8.34
N THR A 341 -1.45 5.42 -8.19
CA THR A 341 -2.67 5.14 -8.96
C THR A 341 -3.92 4.90 -8.12
N CYS A 342 -3.76 4.76 -6.81
CA CYS A 342 -4.83 4.28 -5.95
C CYS A 342 -4.85 4.98 -4.60
N LEU A 343 -6.04 5.38 -4.16
CA LEU A 343 -6.37 5.65 -2.77
C LEU A 343 -6.99 4.38 -2.18
N VAL A 344 -6.53 3.99 -1.00
CA VAL A 344 -7.13 2.93 -0.20
C VAL A 344 -7.48 3.48 1.17
N ILE A 345 -8.72 3.29 1.60
CA ILE A 345 -9.18 3.66 2.95
C ILE A 345 -9.65 2.38 3.63
N VAL A 346 -9.11 2.07 4.80
CA VAL A 346 -9.57 0.94 5.62
C VAL A 346 -10.26 1.48 6.86
N ALA A 347 -11.53 1.11 7.04
CA ALA A 347 -12.36 1.53 8.15
C ALA A 347 -12.90 0.33 8.92
N ILE A 348 -12.82 0.37 10.24
CA ILE A 348 -13.24 -0.71 11.14
C ILE A 348 -14.34 -0.17 12.04
N ASN A 349 -15.53 -0.77 12.00
CA ASN A 349 -16.60 -0.45 12.94
C ASN A 349 -16.75 -1.58 13.96
N ARG A 350 -16.30 -1.34 15.19
CA ARG A 350 -16.41 -2.29 16.32
C ARG A 350 -17.69 -2.08 17.14
N ASN A 351 -18.63 -1.26 16.68
CA ASN A 351 -19.94 -1.10 17.31
C ASN A 351 -20.91 -2.23 16.89
N ALA A 352 -21.83 -2.59 17.79
CA ALA A 352 -22.94 -3.51 17.49
C ALA A 352 -23.98 -2.95 16.48
N ASN A 353 -23.93 -1.65 16.21
CA ASN A 353 -24.79 -0.95 15.26
C ASN A 353 -23.97 -0.40 14.09
N SER A 354 -24.61 -0.23 12.93
CA SER A 354 -23.98 0.46 11.80
C SER A 354 -23.65 1.92 12.15
N ARG A 355 -22.68 2.47 11.42
CA ARG A 355 -22.22 3.86 11.59
C ARG A 355 -22.13 4.54 10.24
N ASN A 356 -22.69 5.73 10.16
CA ASN A 356 -22.53 6.61 9.00
C ASN A 356 -21.33 7.53 9.23
N ILE A 357 -20.39 7.51 8.30
CA ILE A 357 -19.17 8.33 8.30
C ILE A 357 -19.14 9.13 7.01
N VAL A 358 -18.77 10.40 7.09
CA VAL A 358 -18.44 11.19 5.91
C VAL A 358 -16.94 11.09 5.69
N PHE A 359 -16.52 10.62 4.52
CA PHE A 359 -15.13 10.81 4.09
C PHE A 359 -15.05 12.12 3.33
N LYS A 360 -14.19 13.01 3.80
CA LYS A 360 -13.84 14.25 3.11
C LYS A 360 -12.44 14.10 2.54
N LEU A 361 -12.35 13.95 1.23
CA LEU A 361 -11.10 13.77 0.50
C LEU A 361 -10.51 15.16 0.21
N GLN A 362 -9.27 15.40 0.62
CA GLN A 362 -8.55 16.63 0.30
C GLN A 362 -7.43 16.32 -0.67
N ASN A 363 -7.25 17.19 -1.66
CA ASN A 363 -6.21 17.06 -2.67
C ASN A 363 -6.35 15.76 -3.48
N ALA A 364 -7.59 15.38 -3.81
CA ALA A 364 -7.91 14.19 -4.58
C ALA A 364 -9.00 14.52 -5.60
N SER A 365 -8.88 14.02 -6.83
CA SER A 365 -9.93 14.09 -7.86
C SER A 365 -10.54 12.70 -8.07
N ILE A 366 -11.07 12.11 -7.00
CA ILE A 366 -11.67 10.76 -7.02
C ILE A 366 -13.17 10.90 -7.19
N LEU A 367 -13.74 10.20 -8.18
CA LEU A 367 -15.18 10.25 -8.48
C LEU A 367 -15.97 9.10 -7.85
N ARG A 368 -15.29 7.98 -7.55
CA ARG A 368 -15.90 6.74 -7.10
C ARG A 368 -14.99 5.99 -6.14
N LEU A 369 -15.59 5.36 -5.14
CA LEU A 369 -14.93 4.42 -4.24
C LEU A 369 -15.63 3.05 -4.34
N ALA A 370 -14.91 2.02 -4.78
CA ALA A 370 -15.37 0.64 -4.65
C ALA A 370 -15.31 0.22 -3.17
N LYS A 371 -16.33 -0.48 -2.68
CA LYS A 371 -16.47 -0.88 -1.28
C LYS A 371 -16.38 -2.39 -1.12
N TYR A 372 -15.48 -2.86 -0.27
CA TYR A 372 -15.34 -4.27 0.10
C TYR A 372 -15.54 -4.44 1.60
N THR A 373 -16.32 -5.42 2.05
CA THR A 373 -16.68 -5.59 3.48
C THR A 373 -16.47 -7.02 3.97
N THR A 374 -15.91 -7.14 5.19
CA THR A 374 -15.98 -8.37 6.01
C THR A 374 -16.79 -8.07 7.27
N SER A 375 -17.75 -8.95 7.55
CA SER A 375 -18.60 -8.96 8.75
C SER A 375 -18.82 -10.40 9.18
N ALA A 376 -19.75 -10.69 10.09
CA ALA A 376 -20.12 -12.09 10.38
C ALA A 376 -20.56 -12.84 9.10
N GLY A 377 -21.36 -12.19 8.23
CA GLY A 377 -21.92 -12.79 7.02
C GLY A 377 -21.17 -12.52 5.72
N LYS A 378 -20.18 -11.62 5.71
CA LYS A 378 -19.41 -11.23 4.51
C LYS A 378 -17.93 -11.55 4.67
N ASN A 379 -17.26 -11.85 3.57
CA ASN A 379 -15.81 -12.13 3.51
C ASN A 379 -15.22 -11.37 2.31
N VAL A 380 -14.66 -10.18 2.55
CA VAL A 380 -14.15 -9.25 1.52
C VAL A 380 -15.14 -9.12 0.35
N SER A 381 -16.43 -9.02 0.69
CA SER A 381 -17.52 -8.98 -0.28
C SER A 381 -17.51 -7.62 -0.98
N ASN A 382 -17.54 -7.60 -2.31
CA ASN A 382 -17.77 -6.37 -3.06
C ASN A 382 -19.22 -5.91 -2.83
N ASP A 383 -19.38 -4.78 -2.15
CA ASP A 383 -20.66 -4.15 -1.82
C ASP A 383 -21.06 -3.08 -2.86
N GLY A 384 -20.33 -3.01 -3.98
CA GLY A 384 -20.53 -2.04 -5.05
C GLY A 384 -19.78 -0.74 -4.83
N ASP A 385 -20.21 0.29 -5.56
CA ASP A 385 -19.51 1.57 -5.62
C ASP A 385 -20.26 2.69 -4.91
N ILE A 386 -19.48 3.66 -4.42
CA ILE A 386 -19.96 4.89 -3.79
C ILE A 386 -19.46 6.07 -4.61
N ASN A 387 -20.38 6.95 -5.02
CA ASN A 387 -20.03 8.19 -5.70
C ASN A 387 -19.45 9.20 -4.71
N VAL A 388 -18.42 9.90 -5.16
CA VAL A 388 -17.82 11.05 -4.46
C VAL A 388 -18.34 12.32 -5.12
N ILE A 389 -18.93 13.20 -4.32
CA ILE A 389 -19.56 14.44 -4.78
C ILE A 389 -18.95 15.59 -3.99
N ASN A 390 -18.39 16.60 -4.67
CA ASN A 390 -17.70 17.73 -4.03
C ASN A 390 -16.65 17.25 -3.01
N ASP A 391 -15.79 16.34 -3.47
CA ASP A 391 -14.71 15.70 -2.69
C ASP A 391 -15.17 15.01 -1.40
N SER A 392 -16.45 14.65 -1.30
CA SER A 392 -17.03 14.04 -0.12
C SER A 392 -17.94 12.87 -0.48
N CYS A 393 -17.98 11.86 0.39
CA CYS A 393 -18.97 10.79 0.29
C CYS A 393 -19.44 10.35 1.68
N LEU A 394 -20.75 10.12 1.81
CA LEU A 394 -21.33 9.48 2.98
C LEU A 394 -21.25 7.96 2.81
N VAL A 395 -20.62 7.28 3.75
CA VAL A 395 -20.51 5.82 3.77
C VAL A 395 -21.20 5.25 4.99
N THR A 396 -21.86 4.10 4.82
CA THR A 396 -22.36 3.31 5.93
C THR A 396 -21.42 2.13 6.16
N LEU A 397 -20.88 2.03 7.37
CA LEU A 397 -20.11 0.90 7.87
C LEU A 397 -21.07 -0.06 8.58
N ASP A 398 -21.08 -1.32 8.15
CA ASP A 398 -21.90 -2.38 8.74
C ASP A 398 -21.53 -2.55 10.24
N SER A 399 -22.45 -3.06 11.06
CA SER A 399 -22.12 -3.38 12.47
C SER A 399 -21.04 -4.46 12.54
N LEU A 400 -20.14 -4.35 13.53
CA LEU A 400 -19.05 -5.29 13.77
C LEU A 400 -18.40 -5.71 12.44
N SER A 401 -17.77 -4.77 11.74
CA SER A 401 -17.24 -4.97 10.40
C SER A 401 -15.90 -4.27 10.18
N ILE A 402 -15.19 -4.73 9.14
CA ILE A 402 -14.10 -4.02 8.52
C ILE A 402 -14.45 -3.82 7.05
N THR A 403 -14.18 -2.62 6.54
CA THR A 403 -14.52 -2.20 5.19
C THR A 403 -13.31 -1.53 4.55
N THR A 404 -12.96 -1.92 3.33
CA THR A 404 -11.95 -1.24 2.52
C THR A 404 -12.63 -0.52 1.37
N PHE A 405 -12.23 0.72 1.16
CA PHE A 405 -12.67 1.55 0.04
C PHE A 405 -11.49 1.80 -0.88
N ILE A 406 -11.72 1.68 -2.18
CA ILE A 406 -10.68 1.81 -3.20
C ILE A 406 -11.13 2.90 -4.17
N GLY A 407 -10.38 3.98 -4.21
CA GLY A 407 -10.54 5.03 -5.21
C GLY A 407 -9.38 4.97 -6.19
N THR A 408 -9.68 5.02 -7.48
CA THR A 408 -8.64 5.26 -8.48
C THR A 408 -8.22 6.71 -8.38
N LEU A 409 -6.94 6.96 -8.14
CA LEU A 409 -6.40 8.30 -8.34
C LEU A 409 -6.41 8.53 -9.85
N PRO A 410 -7.01 9.64 -10.32
CA PRO A 410 -7.20 9.85 -11.74
C PRO A 410 -5.88 9.72 -12.49
N GLY A 411 -5.96 9.04 -13.63
CA GLY A 411 -5.18 9.44 -14.77
C GLY A 411 -4.11 8.54 -15.30
N TRP A 412 -4.28 7.22 -15.19
CA TRP A 412 -3.55 6.32 -16.09
C TRP A 412 -4.39 6.03 -17.32
N TYR A 413 -4.24 6.91 -18.30
CA TYR A 413 -4.85 6.77 -19.60
C TYR A 413 -3.88 6.11 -20.56
N ARG A 414 -4.41 5.31 -21.48
CA ARG A 414 -3.68 4.98 -22.69
C ARG A 414 -4.60 4.96 -23.90
N THR A 415 -4.03 5.17 -25.06
CA THR A 415 -4.79 5.11 -26.32
C THR A 415 -5.27 3.69 -26.57
N ASN A 416 -6.59 3.49 -26.68
CA ASN A 416 -7.22 2.26 -27.16
C ASN A 416 -7.15 2.16 -28.71
N ARG A 417 -7.22 3.30 -29.40
CA ARG A 417 -7.12 3.40 -30.87
C ARG A 417 -6.55 4.76 -31.28
N SER A 418 -6.18 4.90 -32.55
CA SER A 418 -5.95 6.23 -33.15
C SER A 418 -7.24 7.04 -33.19
N GLY A 419 -7.16 8.35 -32.99
CA GLY A 419 -8.33 9.23 -32.97
C GLY A 419 -8.01 10.65 -32.49
N ASN A 420 -9.06 11.42 -32.21
CA ASN A 420 -8.90 12.76 -31.67
C ASN A 420 -8.70 12.69 -30.15
N TRP A 421 -7.94 13.64 -29.59
CA TRP A 421 -7.71 13.73 -28.15
C TRP A 421 -9.01 13.86 -27.36
N ASN A 422 -9.96 14.64 -27.88
CA ASN A 422 -11.25 14.90 -27.25
C ASN A 422 -12.32 13.82 -27.51
N ASP A 423 -11.96 12.66 -28.08
CA ASP A 423 -12.85 11.51 -28.25
C ASP A 423 -12.59 10.45 -27.16
N VAL A 424 -13.58 10.18 -26.31
CA VAL A 424 -13.49 9.16 -25.24
C VAL A 424 -13.16 7.76 -25.76
N PHE A 425 -13.49 7.45 -27.03
CA PHE A 425 -13.17 6.15 -27.63
C PHE A 425 -11.71 6.01 -28.07
N THR A 426 -10.98 7.13 -28.20
CA THR A 426 -9.52 7.13 -28.39
C THR A 426 -8.82 6.50 -27.19
N TRP A 427 -9.44 6.55 -26.01
CA TRP A 427 -8.81 6.25 -24.74
C TRP A 427 -9.42 5.06 -24.01
N GLU A 428 -8.59 4.42 -23.21
CA GLU A 428 -8.99 3.57 -22.10
C GLU A 428 -8.27 4.03 -20.82
N THR A 429 -8.89 3.83 -19.66
CA THR A 429 -8.31 4.19 -18.35
C THR A 429 -8.25 2.96 -17.46
N TYR A 430 -7.21 2.86 -16.64
CA TYR A 430 -7.13 1.79 -15.64
C TYR A 430 -7.97 2.13 -14.41
N ASN A 431 -8.94 1.27 -14.06
CA ASN A 431 -9.83 1.51 -12.92
C ASN A 431 -9.36 0.86 -11.61
N GLY A 432 -8.13 0.34 -11.57
CA GLY A 432 -7.57 -0.40 -10.43
C GLY A 432 -7.68 -1.92 -10.55
N LEU A 433 -8.55 -2.44 -11.43
CA LEU A 433 -8.75 -3.89 -11.65
C LEU A 433 -8.60 -4.29 -13.13
N ALA A 434 -9.08 -3.46 -14.05
CA ALA A 434 -9.02 -3.69 -15.49
C ALA A 434 -8.95 -2.36 -16.25
N TRP A 435 -8.63 -2.44 -17.55
CA TRP A 435 -8.77 -1.31 -18.47
C TRP A 435 -10.23 -1.13 -18.87
N GLU A 436 -10.75 0.07 -18.68
CA GLU A 436 -12.10 0.47 -19.07
C GLU A 436 -12.08 1.18 -20.42
N ASN A 437 -12.88 0.67 -21.36
CA ASN A 437 -12.90 1.09 -22.77
C ASN A 437 -14.36 1.11 -23.30
N PRO A 438 -14.85 2.25 -23.83
CA PRO A 438 -14.17 3.55 -23.90
C PRO A 438 -13.94 4.13 -22.50
N ALA A 439 -12.98 5.05 -22.38
CA ALA A 439 -12.79 5.74 -21.12
C ALA A 439 -14.05 6.55 -20.74
N PRO A 440 -14.36 6.71 -19.44
CA PRO A 440 -15.55 7.43 -18.98
C PRO A 440 -15.48 8.95 -19.24
N ARG A 441 -14.27 9.49 -19.47
CA ARG A 441 -14.01 10.86 -19.90
C ARG A 441 -12.71 10.91 -20.70
N VAL A 442 -12.44 12.05 -21.33
CA VAL A 442 -11.15 12.32 -21.97
C VAL A 442 -10.08 12.62 -20.91
N PRO A 443 -8.81 12.24 -21.15
CA PRO A 443 -7.72 12.64 -20.27
C PRO A 443 -7.48 14.15 -20.35
N ASP A 444 -7.16 14.75 -19.22
CA ASP A 444 -6.81 16.16 -19.07
C ASP A 444 -5.69 16.35 -18.04
N VAL A 445 -5.29 17.61 -17.82
CA VAL A 445 -4.20 17.98 -16.89
C VAL A 445 -4.34 17.51 -15.43
N ARG A 446 -5.48 16.95 -15.02
CA ARG A 446 -5.68 16.40 -13.66
C ARG A 446 -5.34 14.92 -13.57
N ASP A 447 -5.00 14.32 -14.70
CA ASP A 447 -4.63 12.92 -14.81
C ASP A 447 -3.12 12.73 -14.59
N GLY A 448 -2.73 11.57 -14.04
CA GLY A 448 -1.36 11.08 -14.09
C GLY A 448 -0.89 10.73 -15.52
N LEU A 449 -0.26 9.57 -15.70
CA LEU A 449 0.28 9.16 -17.01
C LEU A 449 -0.78 9.07 -18.13
N ILE A 450 -0.64 9.89 -19.16
CA ILE A 450 -1.39 9.79 -20.42
C ILE A 450 -0.49 9.18 -21.50
N LEU A 451 -0.71 7.92 -21.83
CA LEU A 451 0.17 7.13 -22.71
C LEU A 451 -0.37 7.00 -24.13
N ILE A 452 0.35 7.52 -25.11
CA ILE A 452 0.11 7.24 -26.54
C ILE A 452 0.92 6.01 -26.93
N GLN A 453 0.20 4.93 -27.25
CA GLN A 453 0.81 3.63 -27.53
C GLN A 453 1.48 3.55 -28.91
N SER A 454 2.45 2.65 -29.04
CA SER A 454 3.07 2.30 -30.32
C SER A 454 2.01 1.96 -31.37
N GLY A 455 2.10 2.59 -32.55
CA GLY A 455 1.18 2.38 -33.67
C GLY A 455 -0.10 3.21 -33.62
N HIS A 456 -0.34 3.97 -32.55
CA HIS A 456 -1.49 4.87 -32.44
C HIS A 456 -1.10 6.31 -32.76
N GLN A 457 -2.02 7.03 -33.40
CA GLN A 457 -1.92 8.47 -33.69
C GLN A 457 -3.07 9.22 -33.00
N VAL A 458 -2.73 10.23 -32.20
CA VAL A 458 -3.68 11.11 -31.55
C VAL A 458 -3.58 12.53 -32.13
N GLU A 459 -4.72 13.14 -32.43
CA GLU A 459 -4.78 14.51 -32.96
C GLU A 459 -5.39 15.50 -31.95
N ILE A 460 -4.71 16.63 -31.74
CA ILE A 460 -5.23 17.81 -31.05
C ILE A 460 -6.02 18.63 -32.09
N THR A 461 -7.35 18.44 -32.10
CA THR A 461 -8.28 19.12 -33.02
C THR A 461 -8.93 20.37 -32.44
N GLU A 462 -8.75 20.62 -31.14
CA GLU A 462 -9.15 21.83 -30.41
C GLU A 462 -8.10 22.18 -29.36
N ASN A 463 -8.14 23.39 -28.80
CA ASN A 463 -7.15 23.80 -27.79
C ASN A 463 -7.27 22.96 -26.53
N ASP A 464 -6.13 22.48 -26.01
CA ASP A 464 -6.12 21.61 -24.84
C ASP A 464 -4.93 21.91 -23.90
N THR A 465 -5.01 21.41 -22.68
CA THR A 465 -4.01 21.53 -21.63
C THR A 465 -3.72 20.16 -21.02
N VAL A 466 -2.44 19.78 -20.99
CA VAL A 466 -1.99 18.45 -20.59
C VAL A 466 -0.86 18.52 -19.57
N ASP A 467 -0.69 17.41 -18.85
CA ASP A 467 0.43 17.10 -17.98
C ASP A 467 0.69 15.58 -18.03
N GLN A 468 1.91 15.16 -17.73
CA GLN A 468 2.38 13.77 -17.70
C GLN A 468 2.06 12.92 -18.94
N VAL A 469 2.29 13.47 -20.14
CA VAL A 469 2.06 12.74 -21.40
C VAL A 469 3.30 11.95 -21.84
N SER A 470 3.14 10.68 -22.19
CA SER A 470 4.22 9.87 -22.76
C SER A 470 3.86 9.33 -24.14
N ILE A 471 4.73 9.51 -25.12
CA ILE A 471 4.58 8.97 -26.48
C ILE A 471 5.55 7.81 -26.66
N GLN A 472 5.05 6.58 -26.76
CA GLN A 472 5.89 5.39 -26.98
C GLN A 472 6.59 5.40 -28.35
N PRO A 473 7.68 4.64 -28.54
CA PRO A 473 8.25 4.41 -29.86
C PRO A 473 7.17 3.97 -30.86
N GLY A 474 7.09 4.63 -32.02
CA GLY A 474 6.06 4.37 -33.03
C GLY A 474 4.67 4.98 -32.75
N GLY A 475 4.44 5.61 -31.60
CA GLY A 475 3.27 6.43 -31.32
C GLY A 475 3.42 7.87 -31.87
N ILE A 476 2.31 8.53 -32.16
CA ILE A 476 2.29 9.88 -32.75
C ILE A 476 1.29 10.78 -32.01
N LEU A 477 1.73 11.95 -31.55
CA LEU A 477 0.86 13.06 -31.16
C LEU A 477 0.98 14.17 -32.20
N LYS A 478 -0.15 14.63 -32.73
CA LYS A 478 -0.19 15.68 -33.75
C LYS A 478 -1.00 16.88 -33.26
N VAL A 479 -0.34 18.04 -33.17
CA VAL A 479 -0.99 19.32 -32.94
C VAL A 479 -1.39 19.91 -34.29
N ASN A 480 -2.70 19.94 -34.59
CA ASN A 480 -3.20 20.42 -35.88
C ASN A 480 -3.10 21.96 -35.99
N ALA A 481 -3.03 22.44 -37.22
CA ALA A 481 -2.96 23.88 -37.51
C ALA A 481 -4.16 24.64 -36.92
N GLY A 482 -3.87 25.79 -36.31
CA GLY A 482 -4.86 26.62 -35.63
C GLY A 482 -5.16 26.21 -34.18
N ASN A 483 -4.63 25.07 -33.70
CA ASN A 483 -4.82 24.62 -32.33
C ASN A 483 -3.58 24.81 -31.47
N THR A 484 -3.80 24.92 -30.16
CA THR A 484 -2.76 25.11 -29.16
C THR A 484 -2.80 23.99 -28.12
N LEU A 485 -1.66 23.37 -27.87
CA LEU A 485 -1.44 22.45 -26.76
C LEU A 485 -0.63 23.16 -25.67
N VAL A 486 -1.20 23.31 -24.48
CA VAL A 486 -0.50 23.83 -23.31
C VAL A 486 0.03 22.68 -22.47
N VAL A 487 1.32 22.68 -22.15
CA VAL A 487 1.94 21.73 -21.21
C VAL A 487 2.11 22.45 -19.88
N ARG A 488 1.50 21.92 -18.82
CA ARG A 488 1.61 22.47 -17.46
C ARG A 488 2.79 21.88 -16.72
N ASN A 489 3.21 22.59 -15.67
CA ASN A 489 4.24 22.12 -14.77
C ASN A 489 3.60 21.26 -13.66
N GLY A 490 3.91 19.98 -13.65
CA GLY A 490 3.49 18.99 -12.69
C GLY A 490 4.63 18.50 -11.79
N GLU A 491 4.41 17.37 -11.12
CA GLU A 491 5.49 16.63 -10.46
C GLU A 491 6.17 15.71 -11.49
N ASN A 492 7.50 15.76 -11.61
CA ASN A 492 8.34 15.00 -12.56
C ASN A 492 8.32 15.56 -13.99
N ILE A 493 8.56 14.71 -15.01
CA ILE A 493 8.60 15.10 -16.43
C ILE A 493 7.18 15.29 -16.94
N ASP A 494 6.86 16.46 -17.48
CA ASP A 494 5.50 16.82 -17.92
C ASP A 494 5.15 16.23 -19.29
N MET A 495 6.16 16.01 -20.15
CA MET A 495 5.97 15.26 -21.38
C MET A 495 7.25 14.54 -21.83
N GLU A 496 7.14 13.24 -22.14
CA GLU A 496 8.24 12.41 -22.62
C GLU A 496 7.95 11.83 -24.02
N ILE A 497 8.80 12.14 -25.00
CA ILE A 497 8.61 11.78 -26.41
C ILE A 497 9.65 10.75 -26.82
N LYS A 498 9.26 9.47 -26.83
CA LYS A 498 10.03 8.36 -27.43
C LYS A 498 9.57 8.04 -28.85
N GLY A 499 8.34 8.43 -29.20
CA GLY A 499 7.75 8.37 -30.54
C GLY A 499 7.92 9.67 -31.32
N THR A 500 6.84 10.15 -31.93
CA THR A 500 6.84 11.39 -32.73
C THR A 500 5.85 12.42 -32.17
N LEU A 501 6.32 13.63 -31.92
CA LEU A 501 5.49 14.81 -31.67
C LEU A 501 5.51 15.69 -32.92
N MET A 502 4.37 15.80 -33.61
CA MET A 502 4.21 16.62 -34.81
C MET A 502 3.47 17.90 -34.46
N ASN A 503 4.06 19.06 -34.73
CA ASN A 503 3.47 20.35 -34.48
C ASN A 503 3.23 21.12 -35.79
N SER A 504 1.96 21.22 -36.19
CA SER A 504 1.50 22.17 -37.23
C SER A 504 0.71 23.34 -36.64
N GLY A 505 0.58 23.41 -35.30
CA GLY A 505 -0.10 24.46 -34.56
C GLY A 505 0.83 25.14 -33.55
N ASN A 506 0.38 25.29 -32.31
CA ASN A 506 1.17 25.91 -31.25
C ASN A 506 1.36 24.98 -30.04
N ILE A 507 2.56 24.97 -29.47
CA ILE A 507 2.86 24.28 -28.21
C ILE A 507 3.37 25.33 -27.24
N MET A 508 2.69 25.50 -26.10
CA MET A 508 3.04 26.47 -25.07
C MET A 508 3.43 25.74 -23.79
N LEU A 509 4.54 26.14 -23.18
CA LEU A 509 4.93 25.69 -21.85
C LEU A 509 4.41 26.72 -20.83
N GLU A 510 3.77 26.26 -19.76
CA GLU A 510 3.16 27.14 -18.75
C GLU A 510 4.18 28.08 -18.10
N ASN A 511 5.39 27.59 -17.84
CA ASN A 511 6.50 28.35 -17.27
C ASN A 511 7.85 27.64 -17.55
N ASP A 512 8.96 28.25 -17.12
CA ASP A 512 10.32 27.74 -17.36
C ASP A 512 10.68 26.47 -16.57
N SER A 513 9.83 26.02 -15.65
CA SER A 513 10.02 24.76 -14.92
C SER A 513 9.44 23.55 -15.63
N VAL A 514 8.66 23.74 -16.71
CA VAL A 514 8.07 22.65 -17.48
C VAL A 514 9.16 21.83 -18.18
N GLU A 515 9.20 20.52 -17.94
CA GLU A 515 10.10 19.56 -18.55
C GLU A 515 9.42 18.78 -19.68
N VAL A 516 9.64 19.20 -20.92
CA VAL A 516 9.33 18.40 -22.11
C VAL A 516 10.60 17.78 -22.68
N ARG A 517 10.68 16.46 -22.69
CA ARG A 517 11.86 15.70 -23.09
C ARG A 517 11.66 14.93 -24.39
N ILE A 518 12.47 15.22 -25.40
CA ILE A 518 12.64 14.33 -26.56
C ILE A 518 13.71 13.28 -26.22
N ALA A 519 13.25 12.06 -25.94
CA ALA A 519 14.11 10.96 -25.53
C ALA A 519 14.96 10.42 -26.70
N ASN A 520 15.94 9.57 -26.41
CA ASN A 520 16.73 8.89 -27.45
C ASN A 520 15.83 8.14 -28.44
N GLY A 521 15.99 8.43 -29.75
CA GLY A 521 15.14 7.92 -30.83
C GLY A 521 13.82 8.66 -31.03
N GLY A 522 13.45 9.56 -30.10
CA GLY A 522 12.29 10.43 -30.21
C GLY A 522 12.44 11.47 -31.32
N ARG A 523 11.31 11.88 -31.89
CA ARG A 523 11.24 12.83 -33.00
C ARG A 523 10.30 13.97 -32.68
N TYR A 524 10.77 15.20 -32.87
CA TYR A 524 9.92 16.38 -32.93
C TYR A 524 9.90 16.91 -34.36
N ILE A 525 8.71 17.04 -34.93
CA ILE A 525 8.51 17.56 -36.29
C ILE A 525 7.79 18.89 -36.18
N HIS A 526 8.44 19.99 -36.56
CA HIS A 526 7.81 21.30 -36.71
C HIS A 526 7.37 21.45 -38.17
N ALA A 527 6.06 21.36 -38.42
CA ALA A 527 5.46 21.25 -39.75
C ALA A 527 4.59 22.47 -40.09
N GLN A 528 5.18 23.66 -40.03
CA GLN A 528 4.54 24.93 -40.41
C GLN A 528 5.57 26.02 -40.77
N ASP A 529 5.08 27.06 -41.44
CA ASP A 529 5.82 28.27 -41.80
C ASP A 529 5.86 29.25 -40.61
N GLY A 530 7.04 29.74 -40.24
CA GLY A 530 7.20 30.59 -39.05
C GLY A 530 6.81 29.90 -37.74
N GLY A 531 6.63 30.66 -36.67
CA GLY A 531 6.35 30.14 -35.32
C GLY A 531 7.60 29.93 -34.46
N LYS A 532 7.41 29.38 -33.25
CA LYS A 532 8.48 29.14 -32.28
C LYS A 532 8.57 27.65 -31.94
N ILE A 533 9.79 27.11 -31.92
CA ILE A 533 10.08 25.80 -31.34
C ILE A 533 10.18 26.00 -29.82
N PRO A 534 9.40 25.30 -28.99
CA PRO A 534 9.47 25.47 -27.55
C PRO A 534 10.85 25.08 -27.00
N ASN A 535 11.18 25.53 -25.78
CA ASN A 535 12.41 25.12 -25.12
C ASN A 535 12.27 23.67 -24.62
N LEU A 536 12.76 22.71 -25.40
CA LEU A 536 12.67 21.27 -25.09
C LEU A 536 14.02 20.72 -24.61
N LEU A 537 13.98 19.69 -23.78
CA LEU A 537 15.15 18.90 -23.39
C LEU A 537 15.42 17.80 -24.42
N TRP A 538 16.65 17.70 -24.92
CA TRP A 538 17.02 16.77 -25.98
C TRP A 538 18.04 15.74 -25.48
N GLU A 539 17.68 14.46 -25.54
CA GLU A 539 18.64 13.38 -25.25
C GLU A 539 19.48 13.04 -26.49
N SER A 540 20.65 12.43 -26.28
CA SER A 540 21.49 11.93 -27.37
C SER A 540 20.71 10.93 -28.23
N GLY A 541 20.68 11.17 -29.55
CA GLY A 541 19.95 10.33 -30.51
C GLY A 541 18.50 10.77 -30.78
N SER A 542 18.02 11.84 -30.16
CA SER A 542 16.76 12.50 -30.55
C SER A 542 16.90 13.26 -31.87
N THR A 543 15.79 13.55 -32.55
CA THR A 543 15.78 14.31 -33.81
C THR A 543 14.76 15.43 -33.80
N CYS A 544 15.18 16.59 -34.32
CA CYS A 544 14.31 17.71 -34.65
C CYS A 544 14.26 17.84 -36.18
N GLU A 545 13.06 17.80 -36.75
CA GLU A 545 12.84 17.95 -38.18
C GLU A 545 11.94 19.16 -38.43
N VAL A 546 12.43 20.11 -39.23
CA VAL A 546 11.63 21.28 -39.63
C VAL A 546 11.16 21.04 -41.06
N THR A 547 9.85 20.91 -41.24
CA THR A 547 9.20 20.57 -42.50
C THR A 547 8.12 21.60 -42.84
N GLY A 548 7.69 21.65 -44.10
CA GLY A 548 6.62 22.56 -44.52
C GLY A 548 7.00 24.04 -44.53
N VAL A 549 8.28 24.38 -44.40
CA VAL A 549 8.78 25.76 -44.55
C VAL A 549 8.85 26.12 -46.02
N ILE A 550 8.08 27.12 -46.42
CA ILE A 550 8.03 27.67 -47.77
C ILE A 550 8.49 29.14 -47.81
N SER A 551 8.40 29.87 -46.68
CA SER A 551 8.76 31.30 -46.66
C SER A 551 9.52 31.78 -45.43
N ASN A 552 9.14 31.35 -44.22
CA ASN A 552 9.72 31.85 -42.97
C ASN A 552 10.27 30.71 -42.11
N VAL A 553 11.56 30.76 -41.78
CA VAL A 553 12.18 29.78 -40.88
C VAL A 553 11.65 29.98 -39.45
N PRO A 554 11.28 28.91 -38.72
CA PRO A 554 10.87 29.00 -37.32
C PRO A 554 11.97 29.60 -36.42
N LEU A 555 11.54 30.34 -35.40
CA LEU A 555 12.43 30.85 -34.35
C LEU A 555 12.68 29.76 -33.29
N ASN A 556 13.88 29.78 -32.71
CA ASN A 556 14.22 29.01 -31.51
C ASN A 556 13.92 29.84 -30.26
#